data_AF-A0A1M5B6J8-F1
#
_entry.id   AF-A0A1M5B6J8-F1
#
_cell.length_a   1.000
_cell.length_b   1.000
_cell.length_c   1.000
_cell.angle_alpha   90.00
_cell.angle_beta   90.00
_cell.angle_gamma   90.00
#
_symmetry.space_group_name_H-M   'P 1'
#
loop_
_entity.id
_entity.type
_entity.pdbx_description
1 polymer ?
#
loop_
_entity_poly.entity_id
_entity_poly.type
_entity_poly.pdbx_seq_one_letter_code
_entity_poly.pdbx_strand_id
1 'polypeptide(L)' 'MQIVFHVDNIEEYLRKGKDYNFPAPPDRCPYPDCKCRVKLKKHGFYYRYY' A
#
# COMPACT_ATOMS: atom_id res chain seq x y z
N MET A 1 -5.33 1.80 8.32
CA MET A 1 -5.63 2.68 7.18
C MET A 1 -6.04 1.82 5.98
N GLN A 2 -7.16 2.10 5.31
CA GLN A 2 -7.63 1.34 4.14
C GLN A 2 -7.33 2.16 2.89
N ILE A 3 -6.47 1.63 2.01
CA ILE A 3 -6.12 2.28 0.75
C ILE A 3 -7.11 1.75 -0.31
N VAL A 4 -8.00 2.62 -0.77
CA VAL A 4 -8.87 2.35 -1.92
C VAL A 4 -8.15 2.89 -3.15
N PHE A 5 -8.02 2.06 -4.18
CA PHE A 5 -7.47 2.45 -5.48
C PHE A 5 -8.48 2.07 -6.55
N HIS A 6 -8.67 2.96 -7.52
CA HIS A 6 -9.51 2.72 -8.67
C HIS A 6 -8.70 2.00 -9.74
N VAL A 7 -9.32 0.98 -10.34
CA VAL A 7 -8.78 0.22 -11.47
C VAL A 7 -9.77 0.35 -12.63
N ASP A 8 -9.27 0.54 -13.85
CA ASP A 8 -10.11 0.60 -15.04
C ASP A 8 -10.63 -0.81 -15.41
N ASN A 9 -9.82 -1.84 -15.19
CA ASN A 9 -10.17 -3.25 -15.41
C ASN A 9 -9.54 -4.18 -14.35
N ILE A 10 -10.33 -5.13 -13.84
CA ILE A 10 -9.90 -6.14 -12.87
C ILE A 10 -8.89 -7.15 -13.45
N GLU A 11 -9.00 -7.52 -14.72
CA GLU A 11 -8.09 -8.48 -15.36
C GLU A 11 -6.68 -7.91 -15.46
N GLU A 12 -6.57 -6.63 -15.83
CA GLU A 12 -5.28 -5.94 -15.90
C GLU A 12 -4.64 -5.84 -14.51
N TYR A 13 -5.44 -5.53 -13.49
CA TYR A 13 -5.00 -5.52 -12.10
C TYR A 13 -4.44 -6.89 -11.67
N LEU A 14 -5.16 -7.97 -11.95
CA LEU A 14 -4.72 -9.34 -11.62
C LEU A 14 -3.46 -9.73 -12.39
N ARG A 15 -3.37 -9.37 -13.68
CA ARG A 15 -2.22 -9.66 -14.53
C ARG A 15 -0.96 -8.92 -14.08
N LYS A 16 -1.09 -7.63 -13.77
CA LYS A 16 0.04 -6.81 -13.27
C LYS A 16 0.46 -7.26 -11.88
N GLY A 17 -0.47 -7.67 -11.02
CA GLY A 17 -0.15 -8.21 -9.71
C GLY A 17 0.78 -7.28 -8.94
N LYS A 18 2.03 -7.70 -8.71
CA LYS A 18 3.08 -6.92 -8.01
C LYS A 18 3.61 -5.72 -8.80
N ASP A 19 3.51 -5.77 -10.13
CA ASP A 19 3.96 -4.71 -11.05
C ASP A 19 2.89 -3.62 -11.22
N TYR A 20 1.76 -3.72 -10.51
CA TYR A 20 0.78 -2.65 -10.46
C TYR A 20 1.33 -1.46 -9.67
N ASN A 21 0.95 -0.24 -10.06
CA ASN A 21 1.48 0.99 -9.48
C ASN A 21 0.86 1.30 -8.11
N PHE A 22 1.15 0.46 -7.11
CA PHE A 22 0.69 0.66 -5.75
C PHE A 22 1.41 1.85 -5.10
N PRO A 23 0.71 2.64 -4.26
CA PRO A 23 1.37 3.69 -3.51
C PRO A 23 2.42 3.07 -2.58
N ALA A 24 3.59 3.72 -2.51
CA ALA A 24 4.62 3.34 -1.56
C ALA A 24 4.08 3.50 -0.12
N PRO A 25 4.30 2.51 0.75
CA PRO A 25 3.97 2.67 2.16
C PRO A 25 4.85 3.75 2.78
N PRO A 26 4.35 4.52 3.76
CA PRO A 26 5.18 5.44 4.51
C PRO A 26 6.25 4.67 5.29
N ASP A 27 7.45 5.24 5.43
CA ASP A 27 8.53 4.67 6.25
C ASP A 27 8.34 4.98 7.75
N ARG A 28 7.67 6.10 8.05
CA ARG A 28 7.44 6.62 9.40
C ARG A 28 5.97 6.86 9.67
N CYS A 29 5.60 6.91 10.95
CA CYS A 29 4.23 7.20 11.33
C CYS A 29 3.81 8.57 10.76
N PRO A 30 2.64 8.67 10.11
CA PRO A 30 2.18 9.93 9.53
C PRO A 30 1.69 10.95 10.58
N TYR A 31 1.59 10.56 11.86
CA TYR A 31 1.26 11.50 12.93
C TYR A 31 2.43 12.46 13.19
N PRO A 32 2.18 13.79 13.29
CA PRO A 32 3.23 14.81 13.41
C PRO A 32 4.24 14.55 14.53
N ASP A 33 3.75 14.04 15.67
CA ASP A 33 4.55 13.81 16.88
C ASP A 33 5.16 12.40 16.95
N CYS A 34 4.81 11.51 16.02
CA CYS A 34 5.25 10.13 16.04
C CYS A 34 6.37 9.89 15.01
N LYS A 35 7.61 9.77 15.50
CA LYS A 35 8.79 9.47 14.66
C LYS A 35 9.10 7.98 14.53
N CYS A 36 8.19 7.11 15.00
CA CYS A 36 8.38 5.67 14.97
C CYS A 36 8.40 5.14 13.54
N ARG A 37 9.27 4.15 13.27
CA ARG A 37 9.20 3.35 12.05
C ARG A 37 7.90 2.55 12.05
N VAL A 38 7.18 2.58 10.94
CA VAL A 38 5.96 1.78 10.82
C VAL A 38 6.30 0.33 10.49
N LYS A 39 5.62 -0.60 11.15
CA LYS A 39 5.71 -2.02 10.81
C LYS A 39 4.78 -2.30 9.63
N LEU A 40 5.36 -2.59 8.48
CA LEU A 40 4.62 -2.94 7.28
C LEU A 40 4.14 -4.39 7.36
N LYS A 41 2.92 -4.63 6.87
CA LYS A 41 2.37 -5.97 6.66
C LYS A 41 2.02 -6.15 5.19
N LYS A 42 2.24 -7.37 4.69
CA LYS A 42 1.84 -7.76 3.33
C LYS A 42 0.32 -7.77 3.23
N HIS A 43 -0.20 -7.17 2.16
CA HIS A 43 -1.61 -7.13 1.84
C HIS A 43 -1.81 -7.37 0.33
N GLY A 44 -2.19 -8.60 -0.03
CA GLY A 44 -2.26 -9.00 -1.44
C GLY A 44 -0.90 -8.86 -2.13
N PHE A 45 -0.84 -7.99 -3.14
CA PHE A 45 0.35 -7.72 -3.95
C PHE A 45 1.24 -6.57 -3.43
N TYR A 46 0.85 -5.84 -2.37
CA TYR A 46 1.60 -4.69 -1.84
C TYR A 46 1.78 -4.73 -0.32
N TYR A 47 2.55 -3.79 0.24
CA TYR A 47 2.76 -3.63 1.67
C TYR A 47 2.05 -2.38 2.19
N ARG A 48 1.42 -2.48 3.37
CA ARG A 48 0.75 -1.34 4.03
C ARG A 48 1.07 -1.26 5.52
N TYR A 49 0.95 -0.08 6.11
CA TYR A 49 1.02 0.13 7.56
C TYR A 49 -0.37 -0.05 8.18
N TYR A 50 -0.42 -0.51 9.44
CA TYR A 50 -1.65 -0.67 10.21
C TYR A 50 -1.66 0.28 11.39
#